data_AF-A0A2D4PRF3-F1
#
_entry.id   AF-A0A2D4PRF3-F1
#
_cell.length_a   1.000
_cell.length_b   1.000
_cell.length_c   1.000
_cell.angle_alpha   90.00
_cell.angle_beta   90.00
_cell.angle_gamma   90.00
#
_symmetry.space_group_name_H-M   'P 1'
#
loop_
_entity.id
_entity.type
_entity.pdbx_description
1 polymer ?
#
loop_
_entity_poly.entity_id
_entity_poly.type
_entity_poly.pdbx_seq_one_letter_code
_entity_poly.pdbx_strand_id
1 'polypeptide(L)'
;VISDTQEIITHFRKQQFNADYDLSALQGADTLAFLSLVHRKLLPMLIHTFWVDAKNYVEHTRKWYAEAIPFPLNFFLPSRMQKRQLERLQTVCGENWQDDEEQLEKQLYRDGCEWLTLLSQRLGRKKFFFGDSPASLDASVFSLLAGLFNAKLPNGKFQQHLNSLPNLCNFCTSILSLYFPWDGGDPLPNLHKAPSGDAGEAEGETHKRRNQFLSVLVALVAMVGYAFLSGIVSIQKETPHYAGPHAITLDEAEEEEEEE
;
A
#
# COMPACT_ATOMS: atom_id res chain seq x y z
N VAL A 1 -4.09 -21.87 9.13
CA VAL A 1 -3.26 -20.64 9.08
C VAL A 1 -3.92 -19.64 10.01
N ILE A 2 -3.19 -19.13 11.00
CA ILE A 2 -3.70 -18.07 11.88
C ILE A 2 -3.38 -16.75 11.18
N SER A 3 -4.38 -15.89 10.99
CA SER A 3 -4.23 -14.67 10.19
C SER A 3 -4.66 -13.40 10.92
N ASP A 4 -5.46 -13.52 11.98
CA ASP A 4 -5.85 -12.38 12.81
C ASP A 4 -4.79 -12.06 13.87
N THR A 5 -4.52 -10.77 14.08
CA THR A 5 -3.48 -10.32 15.02
C THR A 5 -3.74 -10.78 16.45
N GLN A 6 -4.99 -10.78 16.93
CA GLN A 6 -5.32 -11.20 18.29
C GLN A 6 -5.16 -12.71 18.46
N GLU A 7 -5.52 -13.48 17.43
CA GLU A 7 -5.28 -14.93 17.43
C GLU A 7 -3.78 -15.25 17.41
N ILE A 8 -2.99 -14.51 16.63
CA ILE A 8 -1.53 -14.65 16.59
C ILE A 8 -0.92 -14.36 17.98
N ILE A 9 -1.29 -13.23 18.60
CA ILE A 9 -0.83 -12.86 19.95
C ILE A 9 -1.23 -13.95 20.96
N THR A 10 -2.48 -14.41 20.90
CA THR A 10 -2.98 -15.47 21.81
C THR A 10 -2.23 -16.78 21.63
N HIS A 11 -1.90 -17.14 20.39
CA HIS A 11 -1.12 -18.33 20.08
C HIS A 11 0.30 -18.23 20.65
N PHE A 12 0.98 -17.10 20.48
CA PHE A 12 2.33 -16.90 21.06
C PHE A 12 2.31 -16.89 22.59
N ARG A 13 1.30 -16.29 23.20
CA ARG A 13 1.11 -16.33 24.67
C ARG A 13 0.99 -17.76 25.19
N LYS A 14 0.29 -18.66 24.48
CA LYS A 14 0.21 -20.09 24.85
C LYS A 14 1.57 -20.80 24.79
N GLN A 15 2.46 -20.37 23.91
CA GLN A 15 3.80 -20.94 23.73
C GLN A 15 4.86 -20.33 24.65
N GLN A 16 4.45 -19.52 25.62
CA GLN A 16 5.34 -18.78 26.50
C GLN A 16 6.18 -17.68 25.80
N PHE A 17 5.67 -17.11 24.71
CA PHE A 17 6.21 -15.89 24.11
C PHE A 17 5.24 -14.74 24.38
N ASN A 18 5.55 -13.92 25.39
CA ASN A 18 4.76 -12.75 25.77
C ASN A 18 5.68 -11.56 26.03
N ALA A 19 5.37 -10.40 25.47
CA ALA A 19 6.08 -9.16 25.79
C ALA A 19 5.68 -8.62 27.18
N ASP A 20 4.55 -9.10 27.72
CA ASP A 20 3.94 -8.56 28.93
C ASP A 20 4.21 -9.38 30.21
N TYR A 21 5.29 -10.17 30.26
CA TYR A 21 5.56 -11.07 31.41
C TYR A 21 5.75 -10.33 32.73
N ASP A 22 6.46 -9.21 32.70
CA ASP A 22 6.81 -8.44 33.90
C ASP A 22 5.73 -7.40 34.26
N LEU A 23 4.62 -7.36 33.50
CA LEU A 23 3.56 -6.40 33.74
C LEU A 23 2.64 -6.88 34.87
N SER A 24 2.38 -5.98 35.82
CA SER A 24 1.30 -6.14 36.80
C SER A 24 -0.07 -6.16 36.13
N ALA A 25 -1.07 -6.75 36.79
CA ALA A 25 -2.45 -6.75 36.29
C ALA A 25 -2.99 -5.34 36.02
N LEU A 26 -2.58 -4.35 36.82
CA LEU A 26 -2.93 -2.94 36.62
C LEU A 26 -2.29 -2.39 35.33
N GLN A 27 -1.00 -2.66 35.09
CA GLN A 27 -0.33 -2.24 33.85
C GLN A 27 -0.91 -2.95 32.62
N GLY A 28 -1.36 -4.20 32.77
CA GLY A 28 -2.10 -4.91 31.72
C GLY A 28 -3.44 -4.23 31.37
N ALA A 29 -4.20 -3.82 32.38
CA ALA A 29 -5.43 -3.04 32.17
C ALA A 29 -5.15 -1.66 31.55
N ASP A 30 -4.11 -0.97 32.01
CA ASP A 30 -3.64 0.30 31.42
C ASP A 30 -3.29 0.11 29.94
N THR A 31 -2.60 -0.98 29.59
CA THR A 31 -2.23 -1.29 28.20
C THR A 31 -3.46 -1.36 27.29
N LEU A 32 -4.49 -2.10 27.71
CA LEU A 32 -5.74 -2.20 26.96
C LEU A 32 -6.46 -0.85 26.85
N ALA A 33 -6.47 -0.08 27.94
CA ALA A 33 -7.07 1.27 27.94
C ALA A 33 -6.34 2.18 26.94
N PHE A 34 -5.01 2.25 26.98
CA PHE A 34 -4.23 3.04 26.03
C PHE A 34 -4.44 2.56 24.60
N LEU A 35 -4.34 1.26 24.32
CA LEU A 35 -4.58 0.70 23.00
C LEU A 35 -5.97 1.04 22.45
N SER A 36 -7.00 0.99 23.29
CA SER A 36 -8.35 1.37 22.86
C SER A 36 -8.42 2.84 22.46
N LEU A 37 -7.75 3.71 23.22
CA LEU A 37 -7.71 5.15 22.98
C LEU A 37 -6.92 5.48 21.70
N VAL A 38 -5.78 4.80 21.50
CA VAL A 38 -4.95 4.87 20.29
C VAL A 38 -5.80 4.59 19.05
N HIS A 39 -6.50 3.45 19.05
CA HIS A 39 -7.32 3.02 17.91
C HIS A 39 -8.53 3.93 17.69
N ARG A 40 -9.05 4.55 18.74
CA ARG A 40 -10.20 5.47 18.64
C ARG A 40 -9.83 6.86 18.13
N LYS A 41 -8.66 7.39 18.53
CA LYS A 41 -8.30 8.81 18.31
C LYS A 41 -7.16 9.00 17.31
N LEU A 42 -6.05 8.28 17.48
CA LEU A 42 -4.87 8.45 16.63
C LEU A 42 -5.07 7.80 15.25
N LEU A 43 -5.61 6.60 15.23
CA LEU A 43 -5.75 5.84 13.99
C LEU A 43 -6.59 6.57 12.92
N PRO A 44 -7.76 7.17 13.22
CA PRO A 44 -8.49 7.99 12.24
C PRO A 44 -7.63 9.11 11.65
N MET A 45 -6.85 9.81 12.48
CA MET A 45 -5.96 10.88 12.01
C MET A 45 -4.88 10.34 11.08
N LEU A 46 -4.27 9.19 11.39
CA LEU A 46 -3.30 8.55 10.50
C LEU A 46 -3.94 8.12 9.18
N ILE A 47 -5.14 7.53 9.22
CA ILE A 47 -5.86 7.15 8.01
C ILE A 47 -6.11 8.39 7.15
N HIS A 48 -6.57 9.48 7.76
CA HIS A 48 -6.77 10.75 7.07
C HIS A 48 -5.49 11.25 6.39
N THR A 49 -4.40 11.35 7.14
CA THR A 49 -3.11 11.85 6.64
C THR A 49 -2.56 11.02 5.47
N PHE A 50 -2.66 9.69 5.52
CA PHE A 50 -2.04 8.83 4.50
C PHE A 50 -2.97 8.48 3.32
N TRP A 51 -4.28 8.40 3.53
CA TRP A 51 -5.23 7.82 2.57
C TRP A 51 -6.33 8.77 2.10
N VAL A 52 -6.64 9.83 2.87
CA VAL A 52 -7.67 10.82 2.51
C VAL A 52 -7.04 12.06 1.87
N ASP A 53 -5.99 12.63 2.48
CA ASP A 53 -5.29 13.78 1.90
C ASP A 53 -4.77 13.42 0.50
N ALA A 54 -5.34 14.06 -0.51
CA ALA A 54 -5.07 13.77 -1.91
C ALA A 54 -3.59 13.93 -2.27
N LYS A 55 -2.90 14.94 -1.70
CA LYS A 55 -1.48 15.19 -1.98
C LYS A 55 -0.63 14.07 -1.40
N ASN A 56 -0.85 13.73 -0.13
CA ASN A 56 -0.13 12.65 0.53
C ASN A 56 -0.40 11.29 -0.12
N TYR A 57 -1.65 11.01 -0.48
CA TYR A 57 -2.02 9.74 -1.10
C TYR A 57 -1.35 9.56 -2.46
N VAL A 58 -1.48 10.54 -3.36
CA VAL A 58 -1.00 10.42 -4.74
C VAL A 58 0.52 10.46 -4.81
N GLU A 59 1.16 11.35 -4.06
CA GLU A 59 2.60 11.58 -4.18
C GLU A 59 3.44 10.64 -3.32
N HIS A 60 2.91 10.17 -2.19
CA HIS A 60 3.65 9.32 -1.25
C HIS A 60 3.00 7.93 -1.13
N THR A 61 1.83 7.82 -0.49
CA THR A 61 1.28 6.52 -0.05
C THR A 61 1.05 5.54 -1.21
N ARG A 62 0.37 5.97 -2.27
CA ARG A 62 0.10 5.13 -3.44
C ARG A 62 1.38 4.67 -4.12
N LYS A 63 2.36 5.58 -4.28
CA LYS A 63 3.64 5.25 -4.92
C LYS A 63 4.42 4.25 -4.07
N TRP A 64 4.54 4.50 -2.77
CA TRP A 64 5.25 3.61 -1.84
C TRP A 64 4.70 2.17 -1.87
N TYR A 65 3.37 2.00 -1.85
CA TYR A 65 2.78 0.67 -2.00
C TYR A 65 2.95 0.11 -3.41
N ALA A 66 2.78 0.92 -4.47
CA ALA A 66 2.89 0.45 -5.85
C ALA A 66 4.32 0.01 -6.23
N GLU A 67 5.35 0.58 -5.59
CA GLU A 67 6.75 0.20 -5.76
C GLU A 67 7.06 -1.14 -5.09
N ALA A 68 6.50 -1.38 -3.89
CA ALA A 68 6.69 -2.62 -3.14
C ALA A 68 5.88 -3.81 -3.70
N ILE A 69 4.79 -3.55 -4.43
CA ILE A 69 3.90 -4.58 -4.97
C ILE A 69 4.33 -4.97 -6.39
N PRO A 70 4.46 -6.27 -6.71
CA PRO A 70 4.84 -6.69 -8.06
C PRO A 70 3.73 -6.43 -9.08
N PHE A 71 4.15 -6.16 -10.31
CA PHE A 71 3.27 -6.16 -11.49
C PHE A 71 2.55 -7.52 -11.61
N PRO A 72 1.23 -7.57 -11.92
CA PRO A 72 0.32 -6.47 -12.24
C PRO A 72 -0.48 -5.94 -11.02
N LEU A 73 -0.24 -6.47 -9.82
CA LEU A 73 -1.08 -6.16 -8.66
C LEU A 73 -0.96 -4.69 -8.22
N ASN A 74 0.16 -4.03 -8.53
CA ASN A 74 0.40 -2.63 -8.19
C ASN A 74 -0.58 -1.63 -8.82
N PHE A 75 -1.30 -2.00 -9.89
CA PHE A 75 -2.27 -1.09 -10.52
C PHE A 75 -3.55 -0.91 -9.71
N PHE A 76 -4.03 -1.97 -9.06
CA PHE A 76 -5.35 -1.98 -8.41
C PHE A 76 -5.30 -2.25 -6.92
N LEU A 77 -4.25 -2.92 -6.41
CA LEU A 77 -4.15 -3.24 -4.99
C LEU A 77 -4.03 -1.99 -4.10
N PRO A 78 -3.23 -0.96 -4.43
CA PRO A 78 -3.19 0.29 -3.66
C PRO A 78 -4.55 1.00 -3.59
N SER A 79 -5.34 0.99 -4.68
CA SER A 79 -6.69 1.56 -4.70
C SER A 79 -7.67 0.76 -3.84
N ARG A 80 -7.58 -0.58 -3.88
CA ARG A 80 -8.38 -1.44 -2.99
C ARG A 80 -8.01 -1.24 -1.52
N MET A 81 -6.73 -1.04 -1.21
CA MET A 81 -6.27 -0.72 0.14
C MET A 81 -6.82 0.63 0.61
N GLN A 82 -6.80 1.66 -0.24
CA GLN A 82 -7.39 2.96 0.07
C GLN A 82 -8.88 2.84 0.40
N LYS A 83 -9.64 2.13 -0.43
CA LYS A 83 -11.07 1.90 -0.19
C LYS A 83 -11.33 1.26 1.18
N ARG A 84 -10.56 0.24 1.56
CA ARG A 84 -10.66 -0.41 2.88
C ARG A 84 -10.37 0.55 4.03
N GLN A 85 -9.41 1.46 3.88
CA GLN A 85 -9.11 2.44 4.91
C GLN A 85 -10.20 3.51 5.02
N LEU A 86 -10.78 3.93 3.90
CA LEU A 86 -11.93 4.84 3.87
C LEU A 86 -13.16 4.24 4.56
N GLU A 87 -13.48 2.97 4.27
CA GLU A 87 -14.55 2.22 4.93
C GLU A 87 -14.31 2.13 6.45
N ARG A 88 -13.06 1.92 6.86
CA ARG A 88 -12.68 1.90 8.28
C ARG A 88 -12.86 3.26 8.93
N LEU A 89 -12.48 4.34 8.26
CA LEU A 89 -12.66 5.70 8.76
C LEU A 89 -14.15 6.03 8.93
N GLN A 90 -14.97 5.68 7.93
CA GLN A 90 -16.43 5.83 7.98
C GLN A 90 -17.04 5.08 9.17
N THR A 91 -16.55 3.87 9.48
CA THR A 91 -17.01 3.09 10.63
C THR A 91 -16.71 3.79 11.97
N VAL A 92 -15.57 4.48 12.08
CA VAL A 92 -15.15 5.14 13.32
C VAL A 92 -15.79 6.51 13.50
N CYS A 93 -15.98 7.25 12.40
CA CYS A 93 -16.45 8.63 12.43
C CYS A 93 -17.95 8.80 12.12
N GLY A 94 -18.61 7.75 11.65
CA GLY A 94 -20.03 7.76 11.31
C GLY A 94 -20.32 8.13 9.85
N GLU A 95 -21.60 8.04 9.47
CA GLU A 95 -22.07 8.19 8.09
C GLU A 95 -21.86 9.61 7.53
N ASN A 96 -21.87 10.62 8.40
CA ASN A 96 -21.77 12.04 8.01
C ASN A 96 -20.33 12.54 7.83
N TRP A 97 -19.33 11.63 7.73
CA TRP A 97 -17.92 12.03 7.57
C TRP A 97 -17.69 12.85 6.28
N GLN A 98 -18.54 12.69 5.26
CA GLN A 98 -18.38 13.40 3.98
C GLN A 98 -19.09 14.75 3.92
N ASP A 99 -19.99 15.05 4.87
CA ASP A 99 -20.82 16.26 4.80
C ASP A 99 -20.03 17.53 5.14
N ASP A 100 -18.99 17.42 5.97
CA ASP A 100 -18.11 18.52 6.36
C ASP A 100 -16.66 18.04 6.57
N GLU A 101 -15.96 17.78 5.47
CA GLU A 101 -14.57 17.29 5.46
C GLU A 101 -13.61 18.23 6.22
N GLU A 102 -13.81 19.55 6.12
CA GLU A 102 -12.91 20.52 6.74
C GLU A 102 -13.06 20.57 8.27
N GLN A 103 -14.29 20.61 8.80
CA GLN A 103 -14.51 20.57 10.25
C GLN A 103 -13.97 19.27 10.85
N LEU A 104 -14.13 18.20 10.10
CA LEU A 104 -13.80 16.88 10.54
C LEU A 104 -12.29 16.61 10.49
N GLU A 105 -11.58 17.11 9.47
CA GLU A 105 -10.12 17.20 9.47
C GLU A 105 -9.63 17.97 10.71
N LYS A 106 -10.23 19.13 11.02
CA LYS A 106 -9.86 19.93 12.20
C LYS A 106 -10.07 19.15 13.50
N GLN A 107 -11.18 18.41 13.61
CA GLN A 107 -11.47 17.58 14.78
C GLN A 107 -10.45 16.44 14.92
N LEU A 108 -10.20 15.68 13.85
CA LEU A 108 -9.20 14.61 13.87
C LEU A 108 -7.81 15.13 14.20
N TYR A 109 -7.44 16.27 13.62
CA TYR A 109 -6.15 16.90 13.87
C TYR A 109 -6.01 17.29 15.35
N ARG A 110 -7.03 17.92 15.93
CA ARG A 110 -7.05 18.27 17.35
C ARG A 110 -6.91 17.02 18.23
N ASP A 111 -7.76 16.02 17.99
CA ASP A 111 -7.79 14.77 18.76
C ASP A 111 -6.46 14.00 18.66
N GLY A 112 -5.87 13.94 17.45
CA GLY A 112 -4.58 13.30 17.21
C GLY A 112 -3.43 14.02 17.91
N CYS A 113 -3.38 15.36 17.84
CA CYS A 113 -2.36 16.17 18.50
C CYS A 113 -2.45 16.10 20.02
N GLU A 114 -3.68 16.16 20.57
CA GLU A 114 -3.93 15.97 22.00
C GLU A 114 -3.41 14.59 22.44
N TRP A 115 -3.70 13.55 21.68
CA TRP A 115 -3.27 12.20 22.02
C TRP A 115 -1.75 12.02 21.95
N LEU A 116 -1.08 12.55 20.91
CA LEU A 116 0.40 12.56 20.86
C LEU A 116 0.99 13.28 22.08
N THR A 117 0.35 14.36 22.52
CA THR A 117 0.78 15.10 23.71
C THR A 117 0.60 14.27 24.98
N LEU A 118 -0.55 13.61 25.16
CA LEU A 118 -0.79 12.70 26.28
C LEU A 118 0.19 11.53 26.30
N LEU A 119 0.50 10.97 25.13
CA LEU A 119 1.46 9.90 24.98
C LEU A 119 2.87 10.37 25.37
N SER A 120 3.28 11.54 24.90
CA SER A 120 4.54 12.18 25.29
C SER A 120 4.61 12.40 26.80
N GLN A 121 3.54 12.89 27.42
CA GLN A 121 3.46 13.05 28.88
C GLN A 121 3.57 11.70 29.61
N ARG A 122 2.90 10.66 29.11
CA ARG A 122 2.91 9.32 29.71
C ARG A 122 4.28 8.66 29.61
N LEU A 123 4.98 8.80 28.48
CA LEU A 123 6.34 8.32 28.30
C LEU A 123 7.31 9.11 29.20
N GLY A 124 7.14 10.42 29.26
CA GLY A 124 7.97 11.32 30.06
C GLY A 124 9.45 11.19 29.69
N ARG A 125 10.27 10.77 30.66
CA ARG A 125 11.72 10.54 30.52
C ARG A 125 12.10 9.06 30.42
N LYS A 126 11.13 8.16 30.41
CA LYS A 126 11.38 6.71 30.36
C LYS A 126 11.75 6.28 28.94
N LYS A 127 12.45 5.16 28.82
CA LYS A 127 12.78 4.55 27.53
C LYS A 127 11.55 3.88 26.92
N PHE A 128 10.75 3.21 27.74
CA PHE A 128 9.52 2.53 27.37
C PHE A 128 8.38 2.92 28.33
N PHE A 129 7.12 2.66 27.95
CA PHE A 129 5.95 3.08 28.73
C PHE A 129 5.90 2.48 30.14
N PHE A 130 6.37 1.25 30.31
CA PHE A 130 6.35 0.55 31.60
C PHE A 130 7.72 0.44 32.29
N GLY A 131 8.78 1.05 31.75
CA GLY A 131 10.09 1.08 32.39
C GLY A 131 11.24 0.90 31.40
N ASP A 132 12.10 -0.07 31.68
CA ASP A 132 13.34 -0.32 30.94
C ASP A 132 13.24 -1.49 29.95
N SER A 133 12.19 -2.32 30.03
CA SER A 133 11.89 -3.36 29.04
C SER A 133 10.72 -2.92 28.14
N PRO A 134 10.77 -3.23 26.83
CA PRO A 134 9.67 -2.97 25.92
C PRO A 134 8.52 -3.95 26.14
N ALA A 135 7.30 -3.43 26.16
CA ALA A 135 6.07 -4.19 26.31
C ALA A 135 5.23 -4.17 25.03
N SER A 136 4.11 -4.89 25.03
CA SER A 136 3.17 -4.89 23.88
C SER A 136 2.61 -3.49 23.56
N LEU A 137 2.48 -2.63 24.57
CA LEU A 137 2.09 -1.23 24.39
C LEU A 137 3.12 -0.48 23.55
N ASP A 138 4.40 -0.62 23.85
CA ASP A 138 5.49 0.03 23.12
C ASP A 138 5.50 -0.41 21.66
N ALA A 139 5.37 -1.72 21.39
CA ALA A 139 5.30 -2.25 20.03
C ALA A 139 4.12 -1.67 19.23
N SER A 140 2.95 -1.56 19.87
CA SER A 140 1.75 -1.06 19.23
C SER A 140 1.82 0.45 18.96
N VAL A 141 2.27 1.24 19.93
CA VAL A 141 2.49 2.68 19.77
C VAL A 141 3.56 2.94 18.71
N PHE A 142 4.67 2.22 18.77
CA PHE A 142 5.74 2.28 17.78
C PHE A 142 5.21 2.00 16.37
N SER A 143 4.40 0.95 16.18
CA SER A 143 3.89 0.58 14.85
C SER A 143 3.11 1.72 14.16
N LEU A 144 2.43 2.55 14.94
CA LEU A 144 1.64 3.67 14.44
C LEU A 144 2.50 4.92 14.25
N LEU A 145 3.42 5.19 15.18
CA LEU A 145 4.29 6.36 15.11
C LEU A 145 5.39 6.20 14.07
N ALA A 146 5.96 5.00 13.90
CA ALA A 146 7.09 4.76 13.00
C ALA A 146 6.75 5.09 11.54
N GLY A 147 5.52 4.78 11.11
CA GLY A 147 5.03 5.14 9.78
C GLY A 147 4.97 6.65 9.59
N LEU A 148 4.39 7.38 10.55
CA LEU A 148 4.32 8.84 10.50
C LEU A 148 5.70 9.50 10.62
N PHE A 149 6.56 8.96 11.48
CA PHE A 149 7.90 9.48 11.75
C PHE A 149 8.80 9.39 10.51
N ASN A 150 8.81 8.25 9.82
CA ASN A 150 9.71 8.00 8.68
C ASN A 150 9.17 8.46 7.32
N ALA A 151 7.86 8.71 7.19
CA ALA A 151 7.25 9.08 5.93
C ALA A 151 7.69 10.46 5.45
N LYS A 152 7.94 10.62 4.14
CA LYS A 152 8.24 11.92 3.53
C LYS A 152 6.97 12.50 2.94
N LEU A 153 6.10 13.00 3.82
CA LEU A 153 4.78 13.48 3.44
C LEU A 153 4.85 14.90 2.84
N PRO A 154 4.25 15.14 1.66
CA PRO A 154 4.09 16.48 1.10
C PRO A 154 3.37 17.44 2.06
N ASN A 155 2.28 16.98 2.68
CA ASN A 155 1.59 17.67 3.77
C ASN A 155 1.96 17.02 5.11
N GLY A 156 3.00 17.57 5.73
CA GLY A 156 3.56 17.09 6.99
C GLY A 156 2.98 17.74 8.25
N LYS A 157 1.83 18.43 8.21
CA LYS A 157 1.33 19.18 9.39
C LYS A 157 1.25 18.34 10.67
N PHE A 158 0.68 17.13 10.58
CA PHE A 158 0.59 16.22 11.72
C PHE A 158 1.95 15.62 12.11
N GLN A 159 2.80 15.34 11.12
CA GLN A 159 4.17 14.89 11.34
C GLN A 159 5.02 15.95 12.06
N GLN A 160 4.83 17.24 11.74
CA GLN A 160 5.51 18.36 12.41
C GLN A 160 5.15 18.42 13.90
N HIS A 161 3.88 18.15 14.26
CA HIS A 161 3.48 18.05 15.67
C HIS A 161 4.19 16.88 16.37
N LEU A 162 4.27 15.70 15.74
CA LEU A 162 5.07 14.58 16.27
C LEU A 162 6.53 14.98 16.47
N ASN A 163 7.15 15.64 15.48
CA ASN A 163 8.55 16.08 15.53
C ASN A 163 8.80 17.14 16.62
N SER A 164 7.77 17.87 17.05
CA SER A 164 7.84 18.81 18.18
C SER A 164 7.94 18.10 19.55
N LEU A 165 7.71 16.78 19.59
CA LEU A 165 7.74 15.95 20.79
C LEU A 165 9.01 15.07 20.77
N PRO A 166 10.17 15.57 21.25
CA PRO A 166 11.47 14.92 21.06
C PRO A 166 11.58 13.57 21.78
N ASN A 167 10.86 13.38 22.90
CA ASN A 167 10.87 12.11 23.61
C ASN A 167 10.20 10.97 22.82
N LEU A 168 9.12 11.26 22.08
CA LEU A 168 8.49 10.28 21.19
C LEU A 168 9.36 9.98 19.96
N CYS A 169 10.05 11.00 19.44
CA CYS A 169 11.02 10.80 18.36
C CYS A 169 12.17 9.90 18.82
N ASN A 170 12.76 10.19 19.98
CA ASN A 170 13.82 9.38 20.57
C ASN A 170 13.36 7.95 20.86
N PHE A 171 12.12 7.77 21.32
CA PHE A 171 11.49 6.46 21.49
C PHE A 171 11.46 5.67 20.17
N CYS A 172 10.98 6.29 19.08
CA CYS A 172 10.95 5.64 17.77
C CYS A 172 12.36 5.27 17.27
N THR A 173 13.31 6.21 17.36
CA THR A 173 14.71 5.99 16.97
C THR A 173 15.36 4.88 17.79
N SER A 174 15.08 4.81 19.10
CA SER A 174 15.63 3.79 19.99
C SER A 174 15.10 2.39 19.68
N ILE A 175 13.81 2.27 19.34
CA ILE A 175 13.24 0.97 18.93
C ILE A 175 13.78 0.55 17.56
N LEU A 176 13.88 1.48 16.61
CA LEU A 176 14.48 1.20 15.30
C LEU A 176 15.91 0.69 15.43
N SER A 177 16.75 1.32 16.26
CA SER A 177 18.13 0.88 16.44
C SER A 177 18.25 -0.44 17.21
N LEU A 178 17.34 -0.72 18.15
CA LEU A 178 17.39 -1.93 18.98
C LEU A 178 16.87 -3.18 18.27
N TYR A 179 15.78 -3.06 17.51
CA TYR A 179 15.06 -4.21 16.92
C TYR A 179 15.11 -4.28 15.41
N PHE A 180 15.46 -3.17 14.75
CA PHE A 180 15.61 -3.10 13.30
C PHE A 180 17.00 -2.55 12.93
N PRO A 181 18.10 -3.07 13.54
CA PRO A 181 19.44 -2.67 13.15
C PRO A 181 19.62 -3.03 11.69
N TRP A 182 19.85 -2.01 10.89
CA TRP A 182 19.92 -2.15 9.45
C TRP A 182 21.27 -2.78 9.08
N ASP A 183 21.33 -4.12 9.04
CA ASP A 183 22.50 -4.88 8.62
C ASP A 183 22.55 -4.98 7.07
N GLY A 184 23.18 -3.98 6.45
CA GLY A 184 23.81 -4.10 5.13
C GLY A 184 22.94 -3.85 3.89
N GLY A 185 23.37 -2.88 3.07
CA GLY A 185 23.24 -2.97 1.61
C GLY A 185 22.46 -1.85 0.90
N ASP A 186 21.17 -1.70 1.18
CA ASP A 186 20.28 -0.87 0.35
C ASP A 186 19.81 0.40 1.06
N PRO A 187 20.32 1.61 0.69
CA PRO A 187 20.09 2.83 1.44
C PRO A 187 18.62 3.01 1.82
N LEU A 188 18.36 3.22 3.12
CA LEU A 188 17.15 3.90 3.59
C LEU A 188 16.84 5.05 2.61
N PRO A 189 15.60 5.25 2.13
CA PRO A 189 15.29 6.35 1.23
C PRO A 189 15.64 7.69 1.89
N ASN A 190 16.88 8.13 1.65
CA ASN A 190 17.57 9.37 1.99
C ASN A 190 17.25 9.97 3.37
N LEU A 191 17.91 9.47 4.42
CA LEU A 191 18.18 10.27 5.62
C LEU A 191 19.42 11.13 5.31
N HIS A 192 19.22 12.41 4.99
CA HIS A 192 20.22 13.46 4.75
C HIS A 192 21.30 13.17 3.68
N LYS A 193 21.03 13.57 2.43
CA LYS A 193 22.08 13.99 1.50
C LYS A 193 21.63 15.25 0.75
N ALA A 194 22.40 16.34 0.91
CA ALA A 194 22.35 17.50 0.03
C ALA A 194 22.68 17.05 -1.42
N PRO A 195 22.18 17.74 -2.46
CA PRO A 195 22.18 17.21 -3.82
C PRO A 195 23.62 17.06 -4.32
N SER A 196 24.06 15.82 -4.44
CA SER A 196 25.26 15.46 -5.20
C SER A 196 24.90 14.20 -5.97
N GLY A 197 24.86 14.39 -7.30
CA GLY A 197 24.37 13.42 -8.26
C GLY A 197 25.16 12.12 -8.29
N ASP A 198 24.59 11.20 -9.05
CA ASP A 198 25.18 9.93 -9.47
C ASP A 198 25.10 8.76 -8.47
N ALA A 199 23.89 8.21 -8.31
CA ALA A 199 23.65 6.85 -7.78
C ALA A 199 22.23 6.32 -8.12
N GLY A 200 21.60 6.76 -9.21
CA GLY A 200 20.19 6.47 -9.52
C GLY A 200 19.93 5.45 -10.64
N GLU A 201 20.96 4.91 -11.29
CA GLU A 201 20.76 4.19 -12.56
C GLU A 201 20.47 2.68 -12.40
N ALA A 202 20.94 2.02 -11.34
CA ALA A 202 20.85 0.55 -11.25
C ALA A 202 19.45 0.00 -10.89
N GLU A 203 18.74 0.62 -9.93
CA GLU A 203 17.41 0.13 -9.49
C GLU A 203 16.30 0.53 -10.47
N GLY A 204 16.38 1.72 -11.05
CA GLY A 204 15.45 2.20 -12.07
C GLY A 204 15.49 1.36 -13.36
N GLU A 205 16.65 0.79 -13.70
CA GLU A 205 16.82 -0.03 -14.90
C GLU A 205 16.00 -1.32 -14.88
N THR A 206 15.89 -2.00 -13.74
CA THR A 206 15.22 -3.30 -13.65
C THR A 206 13.70 -3.16 -13.86
N HIS A 207 13.08 -2.16 -13.24
CA HIS A 207 11.65 -1.87 -13.43
C HIS A 207 11.36 -1.34 -14.84
N LYS A 208 12.27 -0.54 -15.41
CA LYS A 208 12.14 -0.01 -16.78
C LYS A 208 12.22 -1.12 -17.83
N ARG A 209 13.17 -2.05 -17.72
CA ARG A 209 13.30 -3.20 -18.64
C ARG A 209 12.06 -4.10 -18.59
N ARG A 210 11.57 -4.45 -17.39
CA ARG A 210 10.35 -5.26 -17.24
C ARG A 210 9.12 -4.58 -17.85
N ASN A 211 8.95 -3.28 -17.64
CA ASN A 211 7.84 -2.53 -18.21
C ASN A 211 7.93 -2.41 -19.75
N GLN A 212 9.15 -2.37 -20.30
CA GLN A 212 9.37 -2.41 -21.75
C GLN A 212 9.02 -3.77 -22.35
N PHE A 213 9.43 -4.89 -21.73
CA PHE A 213 9.02 -6.22 -22.20
C PHE A 213 7.50 -6.38 -22.19
N LEU A 214 6.87 -5.86 -21.15
CA LEU A 214 5.44 -5.98 -21.00
C LEU A 214 4.66 -5.09 -21.98
N SER A 215 5.14 -3.88 -22.27
CA SER A 215 4.53 -3.02 -23.28
C SER A 215 4.67 -3.61 -24.69
N VAL A 216 5.81 -4.23 -25.00
CA VAL A 216 6.02 -4.95 -26.27
C VAL A 216 5.07 -6.14 -26.37
N LEU A 217 4.88 -6.91 -25.29
CA LEU A 217 3.94 -8.04 -25.27
C LEU A 217 2.50 -7.56 -25.50
N VAL A 218 2.07 -6.50 -24.81
CA VAL A 218 0.71 -5.94 -24.98
C VAL A 218 0.50 -5.40 -26.39
N ALA A 219 1.50 -4.69 -26.95
CA ALA A 219 1.43 -4.21 -28.32
C ALA A 219 1.34 -5.36 -29.33
N LEU A 220 2.10 -6.45 -29.14
CA LEU A 220 2.02 -7.65 -29.98
C LEU A 220 0.64 -8.30 -29.90
N VAL A 221 0.10 -8.48 -28.69
CA VAL A 221 -1.25 -9.04 -28.51
C VAL A 221 -2.32 -8.15 -29.17
N ALA A 222 -2.21 -6.83 -29.02
CA ALA A 222 -3.11 -5.88 -29.65
C ALA A 222 -3.00 -5.89 -31.19
N MET A 223 -1.77 -5.96 -31.74
CA MET A 223 -1.56 -6.04 -33.19
C MET A 223 -2.05 -7.35 -33.77
N VAL A 224 -1.83 -8.48 -33.09
CA VAL A 224 -2.37 -9.78 -33.50
C VAL A 224 -3.89 -9.78 -33.42
N GLY A 225 -4.47 -9.26 -32.34
CA GLY A 225 -5.91 -9.10 -32.19
C GLY A 225 -6.53 -8.22 -33.29
N TYR A 226 -5.91 -7.08 -33.58
CA TYR A 226 -6.31 -6.21 -34.68
C TYR A 226 -6.19 -6.90 -36.04
N ALA A 227 -5.10 -7.63 -36.31
CA ALA A 227 -4.89 -8.34 -37.57
C ALA A 227 -5.95 -9.44 -37.82
N PHE A 228 -6.42 -10.11 -36.77
CA PHE A 228 -7.55 -11.05 -36.84
C PHE A 228 -8.89 -10.34 -37.06
N LEU A 229 -9.16 -9.25 -36.33
CA LEU A 229 -10.40 -8.48 -36.44
C LEU A 229 -10.55 -7.76 -37.79
N SER A 230 -9.45 -7.25 -38.33
CA SER A 230 -9.40 -6.55 -39.63
C SER A 230 -9.33 -7.50 -40.82
N GLY A 231 -9.31 -8.82 -40.59
CA GLY A 231 -9.31 -9.83 -41.66
C GLY A 231 -8.01 -9.89 -42.48
N ILE A 232 -6.92 -9.32 -41.97
CA ILE A 232 -5.60 -9.32 -42.64
C ILE A 232 -4.97 -10.74 -42.61
N VAL A 233 -5.38 -11.58 -41.64
CA VAL A 233 -4.96 -12.98 -41.55
C VAL A 233 -6.09 -13.89 -42.02
N SER A 234 -6.01 -14.36 -43.26
CA SER A 234 -6.87 -15.42 -43.79
C SER A 234 -6.30 -16.78 -43.39
N ILE A 235 -6.97 -17.49 -42.47
CA ILE A 235 -6.63 -18.88 -42.16
C ILE A 235 -7.16 -19.75 -43.30
N GLN A 236 -6.34 -20.01 -44.30
CA GLN A 236 -6.65 -20.99 -45.34
C GLN A 236 -6.58 -22.39 -44.70
N LYS A 237 -7.75 -22.98 -44.41
CA LYS A 237 -7.85 -24.41 -44.12
C LYS A 237 -7.66 -25.16 -45.43
N GLU A 238 -6.50 -25.77 -45.64
CA GLU A 238 -6.35 -26.80 -46.67
C GLU A 238 -7.26 -27.98 -46.32
N THR A 239 -8.37 -28.12 -47.03
CA THR A 239 -9.14 -29.35 -47.09
C THR A 239 -8.38 -30.35 -47.96
N PRO A 240 -8.12 -31.59 -47.48
CA PRO A 240 -7.42 -32.58 -48.29
C PRO A 240 -8.24 -32.92 -49.54
N HIS A 241 -7.65 -32.71 -50.72
CA HIS A 241 -8.23 -33.11 -52.00
C HIS A 241 -8.41 -34.64 -52.04
N TYR A 242 -9.66 -35.09 -52.01
CA TYR A 242 -10.02 -36.41 -52.52
C TYR A 242 -10.26 -36.31 -54.03
N ALA A 243 -9.43 -37.01 -54.80
CA ALA A 243 -9.59 -37.19 -56.23
C ALA A 243 -10.82 -38.07 -56.52
N GLY A 244 -11.65 -37.66 -57.48
CA GLY A 244 -12.73 -38.45 -58.07
C GLY A 244 -12.91 -38.04 -59.54
N PRO A 245 -13.25 -38.98 -60.45
CA PRO A 245 -12.81 -38.93 -61.84
C PRO A 245 -13.74 -38.19 -62.80
N HIS A 246 -13.13 -37.74 -63.90
CA HIS A 246 -13.72 -37.12 -65.08
C HIS A 246 -15.02 -37.75 -65.60
N ALA A 247 -15.96 -36.88 -66.02
CA ALA A 247 -16.88 -37.16 -67.11
C ALA A 247 -17.08 -35.89 -67.96
N ILE A 248 -16.99 -36.07 -69.27
CA ILE A 248 -17.07 -35.08 -70.35
C ILE A 248 -18.51 -35.02 -70.87
N THR A 249 -19.06 -33.83 -71.13
CA THR A 249 -20.10 -33.49 -72.14
C THR A 249 -20.30 -31.97 -72.10
N LEU A 250 -19.90 -31.17 -73.10
CA LEU A 250 -20.43 -30.90 -74.46
C LEU A 250 -21.10 -29.51 -74.50
N ASP A 251 -20.57 -28.66 -75.37
CA ASP A 251 -20.98 -27.28 -75.69
C ASP A 251 -22.43 -27.17 -76.19
N GLU A 252 -23.07 -26.04 -75.85
CA GLU A 252 -24.08 -25.29 -76.65
C GLU A 252 -24.25 -23.93 -75.93
N ALA A 253 -23.65 -22.85 -76.43
CA ALA A 253 -24.13 -21.93 -77.47
C ALA A 253 -24.91 -20.74 -76.88
N GLU A 254 -24.48 -19.57 -77.36
CA GLU A 254 -24.87 -18.19 -77.06
C GLU A 254 -26.38 -17.92 -77.15
N GLU A 255 -26.88 -16.97 -76.37
CA GLU A 255 -27.80 -15.92 -76.86
C GLU A 255 -27.84 -14.75 -75.87
N GLU A 256 -27.37 -13.60 -76.36
CA GLU A 256 -27.57 -12.26 -75.82
C GLU A 256 -29.00 -11.80 -76.18
N GLU A 257 -29.73 -11.19 -75.25
CA GLU A 257 -30.80 -10.24 -75.63
C GLU A 257 -30.78 -9.03 -74.68
N GLU A 258 -30.47 -7.87 -75.28
CA GLU A 258 -30.66 -6.53 -74.74
C GLU A 258 -32.12 -6.07 -74.91
N GLU A 259 -32.59 -5.43 -73.85
CA GLU A 259 -33.54 -4.30 -73.74
C GLU A 259 -34.38 -3.84 -74.95
N GLU A 260 -35.71 -3.78 -74.72
CA GLU A 260 -36.55 -2.60 -75.01
C GLU A 260 -37.53 -2.34 -73.84
#